data_AF-A0A8H5P6W3-F1
#
_entry.id   AF-A0A8H5P6W3-F1
#
_cell.length_a   1.000
_cell.length_b   1.000
_cell.length_c   1.000
_cell.angle_alpha   90.00
_cell.angle_beta   90.00
_cell.angle_gamma   90.00
#
_symmetry.space_group_name_H-M   'P 1'
#
loop_
_entity.id
_entity.type
_entity.pdbx_description
1 polymer ?
#
loop_
_entity_poly.entity_id
_entity_poly.type
_entity_poly.pdbx_seq_one_letter_code
_entity_poly.pdbx_strand_id
1 'polypeptide(L)'
;MDFFYSDEIDASRYETYDLDHGIPLRMHRDSAIEVKGALRARKDWTRYVRPVHGYKGGLADPFGFISVTIPEYRPERLEIVSYANEFAFLYDDDMETLELKIPTNDLDSFLQPFVTPALEADARSRPEKRLQAQIFSEMMAIDHQRAITTMKAWASFVQLASRTRMTPFETLEEYIPTRVIDAGELIWFGSLTFGMGLTIPDEEYDLCMSLAKPGYAALGLTNDLYSWEKERKAAQDIGQDYVFNAIWVIMRESAIGEEEAKEVCRREIAQNIGLFRDIVARTKSDLSVSRDLRVYIEAVRLQTRVLRVAPSFASAVKIIISDEGVSGLYSGLTASVVRQLTYSGIRFGIYEELKSKSGPAPSSQYLLTTAWCSGFAGGLAGNFADVLNVRMQHDGSLPSHQRHNYRHVGDGILRMAREEGIGAYMRGWLPNCTRAATQTAGQLASYDIIKKSILNYRKTEETPAVQATSAFLAAVIAVTVTNPLDVLKTRAMSSISPDGTGMVATAREAFRTEGPAWIFRGWVPSFLRVGPHTMCQINTHEITVVYKGLPTSEAEW
;
A
#
# COMPACT_ATOMS: atom_id res chain seq x y z
N MET A 1 6.91 -10.32 26.84
CA MET A 1 5.67 -9.53 27.01
C MET A 1 4.52 -10.45 26.66
N ASP A 2 3.47 -10.45 27.47
CA ASP A 2 2.22 -11.14 27.13
C ASP A 2 1.33 -10.17 26.34
N PHE A 3 0.61 -10.68 25.34
CA PHE A 3 -0.27 -9.89 24.48
C PHE A 3 -1.72 -10.08 24.92
N PHE A 4 -2.36 -9.02 25.41
CA PHE A 4 -3.71 -9.08 25.96
C PHE A 4 -4.74 -8.36 25.09
N TYR A 5 -4.32 -7.26 24.45
CA TYR A 5 -5.23 -6.34 23.75
C TYR A 5 -5.15 -6.41 22.23
N SER A 6 -4.21 -7.20 21.69
CA SER A 6 -4.00 -7.33 20.24
C SER A 6 -4.05 -8.76 19.72
N ASP A 7 -4.44 -8.86 18.45
CA ASP A 7 -4.39 -10.11 17.68
C ASP A 7 -3.37 -10.02 16.56
N GLU A 8 -2.76 -11.17 16.25
CA GLU A 8 -1.86 -11.28 15.11
C GLU A 8 -2.66 -11.25 13.80
N ILE A 9 -2.21 -10.43 12.87
CA ILE A 9 -2.75 -10.31 11.53
C ILE A 9 -1.99 -11.28 10.64
N ASP A 10 -2.74 -12.05 9.85
CA ASP A 10 -2.20 -12.96 8.85
C ASP A 10 -1.30 -12.23 7.85
N ALA A 11 -0.07 -12.72 7.68
CA ALA A 11 0.94 -12.17 6.77
C ALA A 11 0.49 -12.10 5.30
N SER A 12 -0.54 -12.86 4.90
CA SER A 12 -1.14 -12.75 3.57
C SER A 12 -1.95 -11.47 3.34
N ARG A 13 -2.24 -10.70 4.41
CA ARG A 13 -3.09 -9.49 4.36
C ARG A 13 -2.30 -8.19 4.21
N TYR A 14 -0.97 -8.23 4.24
CA TYR A 14 -0.12 -7.05 4.16
C TYR A 14 1.21 -7.38 3.47
N GLU A 15 1.86 -6.35 2.91
CA GLU A 15 3.17 -6.48 2.29
C GLU A 15 4.24 -5.85 3.19
N THR A 16 5.35 -6.55 3.35
CA THR A 16 6.45 -6.14 4.24
C THR A 16 7.69 -5.68 3.49
N TYR A 17 7.80 -5.97 2.18
CA TYR A 17 8.97 -5.66 1.34
C TYR A 17 10.30 -6.09 1.98
N ASP A 18 10.32 -7.24 2.65
CA ASP A 18 11.47 -7.79 3.40
C ASP A 18 11.96 -6.94 4.59
N LEU A 19 11.15 -5.97 5.04
CA LEU A 19 11.43 -5.07 6.16
C LEU A 19 10.65 -5.44 7.44
N ASP A 20 9.95 -6.58 7.49
CA ASP A 20 9.31 -7.07 8.71
C ASP A 20 10.30 -7.73 9.67
N HIS A 21 11.44 -8.19 9.15
CA HIS A 21 12.53 -8.80 9.91
C HIS A 21 12.09 -9.88 10.92
N GLY A 22 11.02 -10.63 10.59
CA GLY A 22 10.48 -11.70 11.42
C GLY A 22 9.69 -11.23 12.65
N ILE A 23 9.27 -9.96 12.71
CA ILE A 23 8.38 -9.44 13.74
C ILE A 23 6.92 -9.57 13.21
N PRO A 24 5.97 -10.19 13.93
CA PRO A 24 4.60 -10.51 13.44
C PRO A 24 3.58 -9.36 13.60
N LEU A 25 2.68 -9.13 12.63
CA LEU A 25 1.75 -7.98 12.63
C LEU A 25 0.71 -8.15 13.70
N ARG A 26 0.60 -7.18 14.62
CA ARG A 26 -0.46 -7.19 15.62
C ARG A 26 -1.28 -5.93 15.48
N MET A 27 -2.58 -6.08 15.65
CA MET A 27 -3.53 -4.98 15.62
C MET A 27 -4.34 -4.99 16.90
N HIS A 28 -4.51 -3.82 17.51
CA HIS A 28 -5.37 -3.66 18.67
C HIS A 28 -6.80 -4.11 18.34
N ARG A 29 -7.43 -4.89 19.23
CA ARG A 29 -8.78 -5.44 19.04
C ARG A 29 -9.85 -4.35 18.88
N ASP A 30 -9.72 -3.29 19.67
CA ASP A 30 -10.63 -2.15 19.68
C ASP A 30 -10.14 -0.95 18.82
N SER A 31 -9.67 -1.21 17.59
CA SER A 31 -9.17 -0.15 16.69
C SER A 31 -10.16 0.99 16.40
N ALA A 32 -11.46 0.75 16.59
CA ALA A 32 -12.49 1.78 16.52
C ALA A 32 -12.30 2.91 17.57
N ILE A 33 -11.66 2.64 18.70
CA ILE A 33 -11.36 3.63 19.74
C ILE A 33 -10.31 4.63 19.25
N GLU A 34 -9.31 4.18 18.49
CA GLU A 34 -8.35 5.08 17.83
C GLU A 34 -9.06 6.03 16.87
N VAL A 35 -9.95 5.49 16.02
CA VAL A 35 -10.73 6.28 15.07
C VAL A 35 -11.54 7.35 15.79
N LYS A 36 -12.16 7.00 16.91
CA LYS A 36 -12.91 7.95 17.76
C LYS A 36 -12.00 9.07 18.27
N GLY A 37 -10.85 8.74 18.86
CA GLY A 37 -9.90 9.73 19.40
C GLY A 37 -9.36 10.69 18.34
N ALA A 38 -8.93 10.16 17.20
CA ALA A 38 -8.40 10.96 16.10
C ALA A 38 -9.47 11.86 15.45
N LEU A 39 -10.69 11.35 15.21
CA LEU A 39 -11.79 12.17 14.68
C LEU A 39 -12.20 13.28 15.65
N ARG A 40 -12.17 13.00 16.96
CA ARG A 40 -12.40 14.01 18.00
C ARG A 40 -11.34 15.11 17.94
N ALA A 41 -10.06 14.76 17.83
CA ALA A 41 -8.96 15.73 17.69
C ALA A 41 -9.13 16.62 16.45
N ARG A 42 -9.45 16.04 15.28
CA ARG A 42 -9.71 16.81 14.05
C ARG A 42 -10.90 17.76 14.18
N LYS A 43 -11.96 17.33 14.87
CA LYS A 43 -13.15 18.14 15.13
C LYS A 43 -12.85 19.32 16.05
N ASP A 44 -12.12 19.08 17.14
CA ASP A 44 -11.73 20.12 18.09
C ASP A 44 -10.74 21.10 17.44
N TRP A 45 -9.78 20.60 16.65
CA TRP A 45 -8.90 21.45 15.83
C TRP A 45 -9.67 22.31 14.83
N THR A 46 -10.63 21.72 14.10
CA THR A 46 -11.50 22.44 13.16
C THR A 46 -12.32 23.54 13.84
N ARG A 47 -12.77 23.27 15.06
CA ARG A 47 -13.61 24.18 15.83
C ARG A 47 -12.83 25.34 16.44
N TYR A 48 -11.63 25.09 16.96
CA TYR A 48 -10.91 26.05 17.79
C TYR A 48 -9.67 26.64 17.12
N VAL A 49 -9.06 25.94 16.17
CA VAL A 49 -7.82 26.35 15.50
C VAL A 49 -8.11 26.78 14.06
N ARG A 50 -8.40 25.81 13.15
CA ARG A 50 -8.71 26.08 11.74
C ARG A 50 -9.34 24.86 11.05
N PRO A 51 -10.13 25.03 9.98
CA PRO A 51 -10.70 23.91 9.22
C PRO A 51 -9.64 22.94 8.67
N VAL A 52 -9.94 21.64 8.75
CA VAL A 52 -9.08 20.57 8.24
C VAL A 52 -9.80 19.88 7.07
N HIS A 53 -9.28 20.01 5.84
CA HIS A 53 -9.85 19.39 4.64
C HIS A 53 -8.85 18.41 4.02
N GLY A 54 -9.32 17.21 3.65
CA GLY A 54 -8.49 16.22 2.94
C GLY A 54 -7.31 15.64 3.73
N TYR A 55 -7.26 15.85 5.05
CA TYR A 55 -6.14 15.47 5.90
C TYR A 55 -5.99 13.95 6.08
N LYS A 56 -4.80 13.46 5.70
CA LYS A 56 -4.36 12.07 5.81
C LYS A 56 -3.37 11.96 6.99
N GLY A 57 -3.88 12.09 8.22
CA GLY A 57 -3.13 11.93 9.48
C GLY A 57 -2.89 10.46 9.85
N GLY A 58 -2.99 10.10 11.13
CA GLY A 58 -2.73 8.74 11.61
C GLY A 58 -3.79 7.69 11.25
N LEU A 59 -4.93 8.11 10.70
CA LEU A 59 -6.00 7.20 10.30
C LEU A 59 -5.77 6.65 8.88
N ALA A 60 -5.61 5.33 8.79
CA ALA A 60 -5.64 4.57 7.55
C ALA A 60 -6.53 3.32 7.68
N ASP A 61 -7.14 2.91 6.57
CA ASP A 61 -8.02 1.73 6.50
C ASP A 61 -7.32 0.62 5.67
N PRO A 62 -7.12 -0.60 6.21
CA PRO A 62 -7.62 -1.11 7.50
C PRO A 62 -6.72 -0.90 8.72
N PHE A 63 -5.54 -0.30 8.57
CA PHE A 63 -4.53 -0.22 9.62
C PHE A 63 -4.40 1.20 10.19
N GLY A 64 -5.08 1.49 11.30
CA GLY A 64 -4.86 2.73 12.06
C GLY A 64 -3.45 2.76 12.66
N PHE A 65 -2.78 3.92 12.61
CA PHE A 65 -1.39 4.08 12.99
C PHE A 65 -1.13 3.60 14.42
N ILE A 66 -1.88 4.06 15.41
CA ILE A 66 -1.72 3.65 16.81
C ILE A 66 -2.09 2.18 16.99
N SER A 67 -3.17 1.71 16.35
CA SER A 67 -3.64 0.33 16.46
C SER A 67 -2.62 -0.71 16.00
N VAL A 68 -1.69 -0.36 15.09
CA VAL A 68 -0.66 -1.29 14.59
C VAL A 68 0.75 -1.01 15.11
N THR A 69 1.06 0.24 15.43
CA THR A 69 2.39 0.59 15.99
C THR A 69 2.48 0.23 17.46
N ILE A 70 1.40 0.42 18.23
CA ILE A 70 1.36 0.15 19.67
C ILE A 70 0.07 -0.62 20.01
N PRO A 71 -0.01 -1.89 19.58
CA PRO A 71 -1.25 -2.64 19.61
C PRO A 71 -1.65 -3.08 21.03
N GLU A 72 -0.81 -2.85 22.04
CA GLU A 72 -1.01 -3.27 23.43
C GLU A 72 -1.26 -2.10 24.39
N TYR A 73 -1.72 -0.97 23.87
CA TYR A 73 -2.30 0.07 24.73
C TYR A 73 -3.48 -0.45 25.53
N ARG A 74 -3.62 0.06 26.75
CA ARG A 74 -4.75 -0.26 27.60
C ARG A 74 -6.00 0.38 26.97
N PRO A 75 -7.12 -0.34 26.76
CA PRO A 75 -8.28 0.17 26.04
C PRO A 75 -8.83 1.50 26.58
N GLU A 76 -8.79 1.70 27.91
CA GLU A 76 -9.24 2.94 28.55
C GLU A 76 -8.31 4.15 28.32
N ARG A 77 -7.08 3.94 27.82
CA ARG A 77 -6.11 4.99 27.48
C ARG A 77 -6.02 5.25 25.98
N LEU A 78 -6.49 4.32 25.16
CA LEU A 78 -6.34 4.34 23.71
C LEU A 78 -6.95 5.60 23.08
N GLU A 79 -8.15 6.03 23.51
CA GLU A 79 -8.82 7.20 22.93
C GLU A 79 -8.00 8.50 23.10
N ILE A 80 -7.53 8.77 24.33
CA ILE A 80 -6.81 10.01 24.62
C ILE A 80 -5.41 10.00 24.00
N VAL A 81 -4.74 8.84 23.94
CA VAL A 81 -3.44 8.73 23.28
C VAL A 81 -3.58 8.90 21.76
N SER A 82 -4.62 8.32 21.15
CA SER A 82 -4.91 8.53 19.73
C SER A 82 -5.30 9.98 19.42
N TYR A 83 -6.05 10.64 20.31
CA TYR A 83 -6.31 12.08 20.22
C TYR A 83 -5.01 12.88 20.25
N ALA A 84 -4.12 12.57 21.20
CA ALA A 84 -2.87 13.29 21.40
C ALA A 84 -1.88 13.08 20.23
N ASN A 85 -1.84 11.87 19.67
CA ASN A 85 -1.07 11.56 18.45
C ASN A 85 -1.59 12.33 17.24
N GLU A 86 -2.91 12.35 17.03
CA GLU A 86 -3.51 13.09 15.91
C GLU A 86 -3.30 14.61 16.06
N PHE A 87 -3.37 15.12 17.29
CA PHE A 87 -2.99 16.50 17.61
C PHE A 87 -1.52 16.77 17.24
N ALA A 88 -0.59 15.86 17.56
CA ALA A 88 0.81 16.02 17.21
C ALA A 88 1.03 16.09 15.68
N PHE A 89 0.36 15.24 14.90
CA PHE A 89 0.45 15.33 13.43
C PHE A 89 -0.17 16.61 12.87
N LEU A 90 -1.29 17.09 13.43
CA LEU A 90 -1.90 18.37 13.03
C LEU A 90 -1.00 19.57 13.35
N TYR A 91 -0.22 19.44 14.42
CA TYR A 91 0.70 20.47 14.91
C TYR A 91 2.04 20.48 14.16
N ASP A 92 2.58 19.31 13.78
CA ASP A 92 3.82 19.19 13.01
C ASP A 92 3.69 19.79 11.60
N ASP A 93 2.54 19.59 10.94
CA ASP A 93 2.22 20.25 9.66
C ASP A 93 2.08 21.79 9.78
N ASP A 94 2.09 22.37 11.00
CA ASP A 94 1.99 23.82 11.28
C ASP A 94 3.29 24.41 11.87
N MET A 95 4.40 23.65 11.88
CA MET A 95 5.72 24.03 12.43
C MET A 95 6.44 25.15 11.64
N GLU A 96 5.78 26.28 11.41
CA GLU A 96 6.44 27.56 11.08
C GLU A 96 6.44 28.54 12.26
N THR A 97 5.73 28.29 13.37
CA THR A 97 5.68 29.23 14.50
C THR A 97 5.56 28.60 15.89
N LEU A 98 6.66 28.04 16.43
CA LEU A 98 6.76 27.76 17.87
C LEU A 98 7.78 28.64 18.58
N GLU A 99 7.27 29.51 19.44
CA GLU A 99 7.98 30.00 20.61
C GLU A 99 7.40 29.34 21.87
N LEU A 100 7.86 28.13 22.18
CA LEU A 100 7.70 27.52 23.51
C LEU A 100 9.06 27.60 24.24
N LYS A 101 9.42 28.80 24.69
CA LYS A 101 10.53 28.98 25.64
C LYS A 101 10.04 28.56 27.03
N ILE A 102 10.52 27.42 27.52
CA ILE A 102 10.40 27.06 28.93
C ILE A 102 11.48 27.86 29.68
N PRO A 103 11.15 28.68 30.69
CA PRO A 103 12.17 29.30 31.54
C PRO A 103 12.98 28.19 32.20
N THR A 104 14.30 28.24 32.05
CA THR A 104 15.26 27.18 32.40
C THR A 104 15.22 26.70 33.86
N ASN A 105 14.49 27.36 34.76
CA ASN A 105 14.61 27.16 36.20
C ASN A 105 13.31 26.84 36.96
N ASP A 106 12.14 26.66 36.33
CA ASP A 106 10.91 26.40 37.10
C ASP A 106 9.89 25.51 36.38
N LEU A 107 10.18 24.21 36.38
CA LEU A 107 9.29 23.16 35.87
C LEU A 107 7.97 23.09 36.65
N ASP A 108 7.98 23.41 37.94
CA ASP A 108 6.78 23.43 38.78
C ASP A 108 5.82 24.57 38.34
N SER A 109 6.36 25.74 37.96
CA SER A 109 5.55 26.82 37.34
C SER A 109 4.97 26.45 35.97
N PHE A 110 5.66 25.61 35.19
CA PHE A 110 5.17 25.12 33.90
C PHE A 110 4.06 24.07 34.07
N LEU A 111 4.13 23.25 35.11
CA LEU A 111 3.14 22.21 35.41
C LEU A 111 1.88 22.77 36.10
N GLN A 112 2.01 23.89 36.82
CA GLN A 112 0.93 24.52 37.60
C GLN A 112 -0.38 24.79 36.81
N PRO A 113 -0.35 25.28 35.55
CA PRO A 113 -1.56 25.52 34.75
C PRO A 113 -2.27 24.24 34.31
N PHE A 114 -1.59 23.09 34.35
CA PHE A 114 -2.16 21.80 33.95
C PHE A 114 -2.75 21.06 35.16
N VAL A 115 -2.17 21.22 36.35
CA VAL A 115 -2.61 20.59 37.61
C VAL A 115 -3.86 21.27 38.21
N THR A 116 -4.01 22.58 37.98
CA THR A 116 -5.21 23.33 38.38
C THR A 116 -6.31 23.08 37.34
N PRO A 117 -7.61 22.94 37.69
CA PRO A 117 -8.66 22.69 36.70
C PRO A 117 -8.56 23.69 35.55
N ALA A 118 -8.25 23.19 34.35
CA ALA A 118 -7.95 23.97 33.15
C ALA A 118 -9.23 24.60 32.55
N LEU A 119 -9.94 25.39 33.35
CA LEU A 119 -11.08 26.21 32.96
C LEU A 119 -10.77 27.72 33.03
N GLU A 120 -9.59 28.10 33.53
CA GLU A 120 -9.13 29.50 33.58
C GLU A 120 -7.86 29.75 32.75
N ALA A 121 -7.64 29.00 31.67
CA ALA A 121 -6.69 29.45 30.66
C ALA A 121 -7.20 30.76 30.06
N ASP A 122 -6.54 31.88 30.39
CA ASP A 122 -6.87 33.25 29.98
C ASP A 122 -7.46 33.28 28.55
N ALA A 123 -8.54 34.05 28.34
CA ALA A 123 -9.20 34.21 27.05
C ALA A 123 -8.23 34.63 25.92
N ARG A 124 -7.03 35.11 26.28
CA ARG A 124 -5.90 35.48 25.42
C ARG A 124 -4.95 34.33 25.00
N SER A 125 -5.06 33.14 25.58
CA SER A 125 -4.22 31.98 25.23
C SER A 125 -4.54 31.43 23.84
N ARG A 126 -3.49 31.08 23.07
CA ARG A 126 -3.59 30.44 21.75
C ARG A 126 -4.43 29.15 21.82
N PRO A 127 -5.40 28.91 20.91
CA PRO A 127 -6.29 27.75 20.95
C PRO A 127 -5.58 26.39 21.04
N GLU A 128 -4.42 26.25 20.39
CA GLU A 128 -3.60 25.05 20.38
C GLU A 128 -3.11 24.71 21.80
N LYS A 129 -2.73 25.72 22.59
CA LYS A 129 -2.32 25.54 24.00
C LYS A 129 -3.47 25.06 24.89
N ARG A 130 -4.70 25.45 24.57
CA ARG A 130 -5.90 24.98 25.30
C ARG A 130 -6.17 23.51 25.04
N LEU A 131 -6.09 23.09 23.77
CA LEU A 131 -6.22 21.67 23.40
C LEU A 131 -5.12 20.82 24.04
N GLN A 132 -3.88 21.32 24.06
CA GLN A 132 -2.78 20.67 24.76
C GLN A 132 -3.04 20.53 26.28
N ALA A 133 -3.54 21.58 26.93
CA ALA A 133 -3.89 21.53 28.35
C ALA A 133 -5.02 20.54 28.65
N GLN A 134 -6.01 20.48 27.76
CA GLN A 134 -7.09 19.51 27.85
C GLN A 134 -6.57 18.07 27.76
N ILE A 135 -5.65 17.78 26.83
CA ILE A 135 -5.03 16.45 26.71
C ILE A 135 -4.42 16.03 28.05
N PHE A 136 -3.58 16.89 28.63
CA PHE A 136 -2.90 16.55 29.88
C PHE A 136 -3.85 16.46 31.08
N SER A 137 -4.90 17.29 31.12
CA SER A 137 -5.92 17.19 32.16
C SER A 137 -6.66 15.85 32.10
N GLU A 138 -7.05 15.40 30.91
CA GLU A 138 -7.68 14.08 30.71
C GLU A 138 -6.71 12.94 31.05
N MET A 139 -5.44 13.05 30.65
CA MET A 139 -4.42 12.07 31.01
C MET A 139 -4.20 11.97 32.53
N MET A 140 -4.12 13.10 33.24
CA MET A 140 -3.94 13.14 34.69
C MET A 140 -5.15 12.56 35.44
N ALA A 141 -6.36 12.75 34.91
CA ALA A 141 -7.57 12.14 35.47
C ALA A 141 -7.56 10.60 35.38
N ILE A 142 -6.83 10.03 34.40
CA ILE A 142 -6.68 8.59 34.22
C ILE A 142 -5.50 8.03 35.02
N ASP A 143 -4.32 8.66 34.92
CA ASP A 143 -3.08 8.24 35.59
C ASP A 143 -2.16 9.44 35.82
N HIS A 144 -2.26 10.04 37.00
CA HIS A 144 -1.51 11.23 37.38
C HIS A 144 0.01 11.06 37.27
N GLN A 145 0.56 9.95 37.76
CA GLN A 145 2.01 9.74 37.78
C GLN A 145 2.58 9.64 36.36
N ARG A 146 1.97 8.82 35.51
CA ARG A 146 2.48 8.60 34.15
C ARG A 146 2.19 9.77 33.23
N ALA A 147 1.08 10.50 33.45
CA ALA A 147 0.81 11.74 32.74
C ALA A 147 1.91 12.79 32.98
N ILE A 148 2.40 12.95 34.22
CA ILE A 148 3.54 13.83 34.53
C ILE A 148 4.80 13.40 33.78
N THR A 149 5.10 12.10 33.74
CA THR A 149 6.24 11.58 32.97
C THR A 149 6.11 11.91 31.48
N THR A 150 4.93 11.73 30.89
CA THR A 150 4.67 12.10 29.50
C THR A 150 4.84 13.59 29.25
N MET A 151 4.30 14.43 30.14
CA MET A 151 4.44 15.89 30.05
C MET A 151 5.91 16.33 30.06
N LYS A 152 6.72 15.78 30.97
CA LYS A 152 8.16 16.06 31.06
C LYS A 152 8.88 15.67 29.77
N ALA A 153 8.61 14.47 29.24
CA ALA A 153 9.24 14.00 28.02
C ALA A 153 8.86 14.87 26.81
N TRP A 154 7.58 15.26 26.70
CA TRP A 154 7.10 16.12 25.62
C TRP A 154 7.67 17.55 25.69
N ALA A 155 7.79 18.10 26.90
CA ALA A 155 8.42 19.40 27.11
C ALA A 155 9.89 19.39 26.67
N SER A 156 10.64 18.34 27.01
CA SER A 156 12.02 18.17 26.59
C SER A 156 12.15 18.00 25.07
N PHE A 157 11.24 17.25 24.42
CA PHE A 157 11.22 17.11 22.96
C PHE A 157 11.12 18.47 22.26
N VAL A 158 10.15 19.31 22.64
CA VAL A 158 9.93 20.61 21.99
C VAL A 158 11.17 21.50 22.07
N GLN A 159 11.90 21.47 23.18
CA GLN A 159 13.15 22.24 23.35
C GLN A 159 14.28 21.75 22.44
N LEU A 160 14.37 20.43 22.23
CA LEU A 160 15.42 19.82 21.43
C LEU A 160 15.11 19.94 19.94
N ALA A 161 13.89 19.61 19.52
CA ALA A 161 13.45 19.63 18.12
C ALA A 161 13.52 21.02 17.47
N SER A 162 13.34 22.11 18.25
CA SER A 162 13.48 23.47 17.71
C SER A 162 14.90 23.80 17.24
N ARG A 163 15.90 22.97 17.56
CA ARG A 163 17.32 23.20 17.27
C ARG A 163 17.89 22.25 16.21
N THR A 164 17.18 21.18 15.87
CA THR A 164 17.70 20.06 15.06
C THR A 164 17.66 20.29 13.56
N ARG A 165 16.74 21.11 13.04
CA ARG A 165 16.52 21.28 11.58
C ARG A 165 17.34 22.41 10.93
N MET A 166 18.21 23.08 11.68
CA MET A 166 18.80 24.37 11.29
C MET A 166 20.05 24.28 10.40
N THR A 167 20.68 23.11 10.29
CA THR A 167 21.95 22.93 9.56
C THR A 167 21.96 21.63 8.74
N PRO A 168 22.55 21.63 7.53
CA PRO A 168 22.74 20.41 6.76
C PRO A 168 23.76 19.48 7.43
N PHE A 169 23.57 18.17 7.26
CA PHE A 169 24.49 17.13 7.74
C PHE A 169 25.37 16.65 6.59
N GLU A 170 26.64 16.34 6.88
CA GLU A 170 27.59 15.82 5.89
C GLU A 170 27.62 14.29 5.86
N THR A 171 27.41 13.64 7.02
CA THR A 171 27.46 12.18 7.16
C THR A 171 26.20 11.64 7.84
N LEU A 172 25.85 10.39 7.50
CA LEU A 172 24.73 9.71 8.12
C LEU A 172 24.96 9.46 9.62
N GLU A 173 26.21 9.24 10.03
CA GLU A 173 26.59 9.04 11.44
C GLU A 173 26.25 10.26 12.31
N GLU A 174 26.48 11.48 11.80
CA GLU A 174 26.09 12.73 12.48
C GLU A 174 24.59 12.99 12.44
N TYR A 175 23.92 12.55 11.37
CA TYR A 175 22.50 12.74 11.17
C TYR A 175 21.64 11.90 12.13
N ILE A 176 21.94 10.61 12.29
CA ILE A 176 21.09 9.65 13.01
C ILE A 176 20.77 10.10 14.44
N PRO A 177 21.71 10.53 15.30
CA PRO A 177 21.39 10.95 16.67
C PRO A 177 20.41 12.11 16.73
N THR A 178 20.58 13.09 15.83
CA THR A 178 19.66 14.24 15.70
C THR A 178 18.30 13.79 15.21
N ARG A 179 18.27 12.88 14.22
CA ARG A 179 17.04 12.35 13.65
C ARG A 179 16.25 11.51 14.65
N VAL A 180 16.90 10.77 15.53
CA VAL A 180 16.24 10.02 16.61
C VAL A 180 15.45 10.96 17.53
N ILE A 181 16.04 12.10 17.88
CA ILE A 181 15.37 13.14 18.67
C ILE A 181 14.19 13.73 17.88
N ASP A 182 14.42 14.14 16.64
CA ASP A 182 13.42 14.78 15.77
C ASP A 182 12.25 13.84 15.40
N ALA A 183 12.51 12.53 15.25
CA ALA A 183 11.50 11.49 15.05
C ALA A 183 10.62 11.27 16.29
N GLY A 184 10.90 11.96 17.40
CA GLY A 184 10.03 12.03 18.55
C GLY A 184 10.28 10.92 19.57
N GLU A 185 11.53 10.47 19.78
CA GLU A 185 11.84 9.42 20.78
C GLU A 185 11.21 9.72 22.16
N LEU A 186 11.22 10.99 22.58
CA LEU A 186 10.68 11.44 23.86
C LEU A 186 9.14 11.55 23.83
N ILE A 187 8.56 11.86 22.67
CA ILE A 187 7.10 11.79 22.47
C ILE A 187 6.64 10.34 22.64
N TRP A 188 7.34 9.41 21.99
CA TRP A 188 7.06 7.98 22.05
C TRP A 188 7.33 7.39 23.43
N PHE A 189 8.41 7.78 24.11
CA PHE A 189 8.66 7.39 25.50
C PHE A 189 7.48 7.74 26.41
N GLY A 190 7.04 9.00 26.36
CA GLY A 190 5.90 9.48 27.14
C GLY A 190 4.59 8.77 26.77
N SER A 191 4.37 8.53 25.47
CA SER A 191 3.16 7.89 24.97
C SER A 191 3.10 6.39 25.34
N LEU A 192 4.22 5.67 25.22
CA LEU A 192 4.34 4.26 25.58
C LEU A 192 4.15 4.05 27.09
N THR A 193 4.85 4.84 27.91
CA THR A 193 4.75 4.74 29.38
C THR A 193 3.33 5.01 29.85
N PHE A 194 2.66 6.05 29.33
CA PHE A 194 1.27 6.32 29.66
C PHE A 194 0.32 5.25 29.10
N GLY A 195 0.32 5.01 27.79
CA GLY A 195 -0.70 4.17 27.15
C GLY A 195 -0.65 2.71 27.59
N MET A 196 0.55 2.18 27.90
CA MET A 196 0.72 0.82 28.39
C MET A 196 0.73 0.73 29.93
N GLY A 197 0.80 1.86 30.63
CA GLY A 197 0.87 1.89 32.09
C GLY A 197 2.21 1.39 32.63
N LEU A 198 3.32 1.83 32.05
CA LEU A 198 4.68 1.47 32.46
C LEU A 198 5.30 2.55 33.35
N THR A 199 6.10 2.14 34.32
CA THR A 199 6.88 3.05 35.17
C THR A 199 8.35 2.64 35.12
N ILE A 200 9.13 3.38 34.34
CA ILE A 200 10.59 3.19 34.28
C ILE A 200 11.21 3.91 35.48
N PRO A 201 12.00 3.24 36.33
CA PRO A 201 12.74 3.90 37.40
C PRO A 201 13.70 4.95 36.85
N ASP A 202 13.87 6.08 37.55
CA ASP A 202 14.75 7.17 37.11
C ASP A 202 16.20 6.68 36.90
N GLU A 203 16.66 5.75 37.74
CA GLU A 203 17.99 5.11 37.63
C GLU A 203 18.17 4.29 36.34
N GLU A 204 17.07 3.80 35.77
CA GLU A 204 17.07 3.00 34.54
C GLU A 204 16.75 3.84 33.30
N TYR A 205 16.45 5.13 33.43
CA TYR A 205 16.02 5.97 32.31
C TYR A 205 17.09 6.05 31.21
N ASP A 206 18.34 6.36 31.56
CA ASP A 206 19.42 6.47 30.59
C ASP A 206 19.71 5.11 29.92
N LEU A 207 19.63 4.03 30.70
CA LEU A 207 19.74 2.68 30.18
C LEU A 207 18.60 2.40 29.19
N CYS A 208 17.35 2.72 29.54
CA CYS A 208 16.17 2.54 28.70
C CYS A 208 16.34 3.23 27.34
N MET A 209 16.74 4.49 27.35
CA MET A 209 16.94 5.27 26.13
C MET A 209 18.11 4.72 25.29
N SER A 210 19.21 4.33 25.93
CA SER A 210 20.35 3.72 25.25
C SER A 210 20.01 2.39 24.55
N LEU A 211 19.20 1.55 25.21
CA LEU A 211 18.77 0.26 24.67
C LEU A 211 17.75 0.44 23.52
N ALA A 212 16.86 1.42 23.62
CA ALA A 212 15.85 1.71 22.60
C ALA A 212 16.40 2.44 21.37
N LYS A 213 17.56 3.10 21.48
CA LYS A 213 18.14 3.96 20.44
C LYS A 213 18.19 3.34 19.04
N PRO A 214 18.63 2.08 18.83
CA PRO A 214 18.64 1.49 17.49
C PRO A 214 17.21 1.29 16.93
N GLY A 215 16.22 1.03 17.79
CA GLY A 215 14.82 0.96 17.38
C GLY A 215 14.29 2.31 16.89
N TYR A 216 14.59 3.40 17.62
CA TYR A 216 14.22 4.75 17.20
C TYR A 216 14.96 5.21 15.95
N ALA A 217 16.23 4.81 15.76
CA ALA A 217 16.95 5.08 14.53
C ALA A 217 16.27 4.40 13.33
N ALA A 218 15.91 3.12 13.46
CA ALA A 218 15.17 2.41 12.42
C ALA A 218 13.83 3.07 12.08
N LEU A 219 13.09 3.56 13.09
CA LEU A 219 11.83 4.30 12.90
C LEU A 219 12.04 5.61 12.13
N GLY A 220 13.02 6.42 12.53
CA GLY A 220 13.33 7.68 11.85
C GLY A 220 13.77 7.48 10.41
N LEU A 221 14.68 6.54 10.16
CA LEU A 221 15.15 6.22 8.80
C LEU A 221 14.04 5.61 7.94
N THR A 222 13.15 4.80 8.51
CA THR A 222 11.96 4.31 7.80
C THR A 222 11.06 5.47 7.39
N ASN A 223 10.80 6.42 8.29
CA ASN A 223 10.02 7.60 7.95
C ASN A 223 10.68 8.36 6.79
N ASP A 224 11.97 8.64 6.86
CA ASP A 224 12.72 9.33 5.81
C ASP A 224 12.62 8.64 4.44
N LEU A 225 12.71 7.31 4.42
CA LEU A 225 12.63 6.52 3.19
C LEU A 225 11.27 6.68 2.49
N TYR A 226 10.17 6.74 3.26
CA TYR A 226 8.81 6.84 2.71
C TYR A 226 8.27 8.26 2.60
N SER A 227 8.84 9.22 3.34
CA SER A 227 8.48 10.64 3.28
C SER A 227 9.35 11.42 2.28
N TRP A 228 10.43 10.83 1.76
CA TRP A 228 11.40 11.47 0.87
C TRP A 228 10.76 12.29 -0.26
N GLU A 229 9.82 11.72 -1.02
CA GLU A 229 9.20 12.45 -2.13
C GLU A 229 8.38 13.66 -1.66
N LYS A 230 7.71 13.55 -0.50
CA LYS A 230 6.95 14.66 0.11
C LYS A 230 7.92 15.77 0.55
N GLU A 231 8.96 15.42 1.28
CA GLU A 231 9.90 16.37 1.88
C GLU A 231 10.80 17.04 0.86
N ARG A 232 11.29 16.29 -0.14
CA ARG A 232 12.06 16.87 -1.25
C ARG A 232 11.25 17.90 -2.01
N LYS A 233 9.97 17.60 -2.28
CA LYS A 233 9.08 18.55 -2.95
C LYS A 233 8.85 19.79 -2.09
N ALA A 234 8.59 19.62 -0.80
CA ALA A 234 8.42 20.74 0.12
C ALA A 234 9.67 21.65 0.15
N ALA A 235 10.87 21.07 0.21
CA ALA A 235 12.13 21.80 0.15
C ALA A 235 12.32 22.55 -1.18
N GLN A 236 11.93 21.93 -2.31
CA GLN A 236 11.94 22.59 -3.63
C GLN A 236 10.96 23.76 -3.70
N ASP A 237 9.76 23.60 -3.15
CA ASP A 237 8.70 24.62 -3.19
C ASP A 237 9.10 25.89 -2.40
N ILE A 238 9.89 25.74 -1.33
CA ILE A 238 10.43 26.86 -0.52
C ILE A 238 11.82 27.33 -0.97
N GLY A 239 12.41 26.70 -2.00
CA GLY A 239 13.74 27.06 -2.52
C GLY A 239 14.90 26.75 -1.57
N GLN A 240 14.77 25.72 -0.73
CA GLN A 240 15.81 25.30 0.21
C GLN A 240 16.88 24.43 -0.47
N ASP A 241 18.15 24.72 -0.21
CA ASP A 241 19.30 24.04 -0.83
C ASP A 241 19.60 22.63 -0.27
N TYR A 242 18.90 22.24 0.80
CA TYR A 242 19.04 20.93 1.43
C TYR A 242 17.70 20.36 1.87
N VAL A 243 17.67 19.04 2.07
CA VAL A 243 16.51 18.33 2.61
C VAL A 243 16.95 17.65 3.91
N PHE A 244 16.24 17.91 5.01
CA PHE A 244 16.48 17.22 6.28
C PHE A 244 15.93 15.79 6.21
N ASN A 245 16.67 14.89 5.55
CA ASN A 245 16.26 13.52 5.29
C ASN A 245 17.50 12.65 5.02
N ALA A 246 17.54 11.43 5.55
CA ALA A 246 18.67 10.51 5.37
C ALA A 246 19.04 10.28 3.90
N ILE A 247 18.08 10.23 2.97
CA ILE A 247 18.35 10.01 1.54
C ILE A 247 19.24 11.13 0.98
N TRP A 248 18.96 12.38 1.33
CA TRP A 248 19.78 13.52 0.89
C TRP A 248 21.20 13.46 1.47
N VAL A 249 21.33 13.11 2.76
CA VAL A 249 22.63 12.98 3.43
C VAL A 249 23.47 11.88 2.78
N ILE A 250 22.88 10.71 2.54
CA ILE A 250 23.54 9.56 1.91
C ILE A 250 24.00 9.89 0.48
N MET A 251 23.14 10.56 -0.31
CA MET A 251 23.50 11.01 -1.66
C MET A 251 24.74 11.89 -1.66
N ARG A 252 24.87 12.77 -0.65
CA ARG A 252 26.02 13.68 -0.52
C ARG A 252 27.26 12.99 0.02
N GLU A 253 27.13 12.20 1.07
CA GLU A 253 28.23 11.49 1.72
C GLU A 253 28.90 10.50 0.75
N SER A 254 28.09 9.74 0.00
CA SER A 254 28.57 8.67 -0.89
C SER A 254 28.66 9.08 -2.37
N ALA A 255 28.22 10.29 -2.74
CA ALA A 255 28.16 10.77 -4.13
C ALA A 255 27.42 9.80 -5.09
N ILE A 256 26.27 9.28 -4.65
CA ILE A 256 25.46 8.27 -5.37
C ILE A 256 24.10 8.81 -5.82
N GLY A 257 23.44 8.07 -6.72
CA GLY A 257 22.09 8.38 -7.18
C GLY A 257 21.02 8.16 -6.11
N GLU A 258 19.83 8.73 -6.32
CA GLU A 258 18.71 8.62 -5.38
C GLU A 258 18.27 7.18 -5.10
N GLU A 259 18.14 6.34 -6.13
CA GLU A 259 17.71 4.96 -5.95
C GLU A 259 18.75 4.12 -5.20
N GLU A 260 20.04 4.40 -5.43
CA GLU A 260 21.13 3.78 -4.68
C GLU A 260 21.16 4.25 -3.22
N ALA A 261 20.88 5.53 -2.97
CA ALA A 261 20.77 6.09 -1.62
C ALA A 261 19.59 5.50 -0.84
N LYS A 262 18.43 5.29 -1.49
CA LYS A 262 17.30 4.55 -0.92
C LYS A 262 17.70 3.13 -0.51
N GLU A 263 18.53 2.46 -1.31
CA GLU A 263 19.00 1.13 -0.97
C GLU A 263 19.99 1.11 0.19
N VAL A 264 20.92 2.07 0.26
CA VAL A 264 21.78 2.26 1.43
C VAL A 264 20.93 2.48 2.69
N CYS A 265 19.93 3.36 2.61
CA CYS A 265 19.01 3.62 3.72
C CYS A 265 18.27 2.35 4.19
N ARG A 266 17.78 1.51 3.26
CA ARG A 266 17.17 0.21 3.60
C ARG A 266 18.14 -0.71 4.34
N ARG A 267 19.40 -0.77 3.94
CA ARG A 267 20.43 -1.58 4.63
C ARG A 267 20.70 -1.06 6.04
N GLU A 268 20.76 0.25 6.22
CA GLU A 268 20.92 0.88 7.54
C GLU A 268 19.72 0.62 8.46
N ILE A 269 18.50 0.67 7.93
CA ILE A 269 17.28 0.26 8.65
C ILE A 269 17.41 -1.21 9.10
N ALA A 270 17.75 -2.11 8.19
CA ALA A 270 17.90 -3.53 8.48
C ALA A 270 18.99 -3.82 9.54
N GLN A 271 20.11 -3.08 9.49
CA GLN A 271 21.19 -3.18 10.48
C GLN A 271 20.72 -2.73 11.86
N ASN A 272 20.03 -1.59 11.96
CA ASN A 272 19.51 -1.08 13.22
C ASN A 272 18.44 -2.04 13.82
N ILE A 273 17.56 -2.60 12.99
CA ILE A 273 16.58 -3.60 13.43
C ILE A 273 17.27 -4.89 13.89
N GLY A 274 18.31 -5.34 13.19
CA GLY A 274 19.13 -6.50 13.60
C GLY A 274 19.78 -6.29 14.97
N LEU A 275 20.44 -5.15 15.17
CA LEU A 275 21.03 -4.77 16.46
C LEU A 275 19.97 -4.71 17.56
N PHE A 276 18.81 -4.12 17.27
CA PHE A 276 17.75 -3.96 18.24
C PHE A 276 17.10 -5.29 18.62
N ARG A 277 16.91 -6.21 17.68
CA ARG A 277 16.47 -7.58 17.94
C ARG A 277 17.39 -8.28 18.95
N ASP A 278 18.70 -8.14 18.78
CA ASP A 278 19.68 -8.77 19.67
C ASP A 278 19.71 -8.10 21.05
N ILE A 279 19.44 -6.80 21.13
CA ILE A 279 19.20 -6.10 22.41
C ILE A 279 17.96 -6.65 23.10
N VAL A 280 16.82 -6.68 22.41
CA VAL A 280 15.54 -7.19 22.95
C VAL A 280 15.70 -8.61 23.48
N ALA A 281 16.38 -9.49 22.75
CA ALA A 281 16.63 -10.86 23.16
C ALA A 281 17.43 -10.95 24.48
N ARG A 282 18.48 -10.11 24.64
CA ARG A 282 19.30 -10.05 25.86
C ARG A 282 18.53 -9.47 27.04
N THR A 283 17.87 -8.33 26.82
CA THR A 283 17.09 -7.63 27.85
C THR A 283 15.91 -8.46 28.35
N LYS A 284 15.32 -9.31 27.50
CA LYS A 284 14.21 -10.20 27.89
C LYS A 284 14.58 -11.19 29.00
N SER A 285 15.82 -11.69 29.03
CA SER A 285 16.31 -12.64 30.03
C SER A 285 17.04 -11.98 31.21
N ASP A 286 17.34 -10.69 31.10
CA ASP A 286 18.07 -9.96 32.13
C ASP A 286 17.15 -9.59 33.29
N LEU A 287 17.40 -10.17 34.47
CA LEU A 287 16.64 -9.92 35.69
C LEU A 287 17.14 -8.70 36.47
N SER A 288 18.28 -8.12 36.08
CA SER A 288 18.82 -6.91 36.73
C SER A 288 18.06 -5.65 36.33
N VAL A 289 17.38 -5.67 35.19
CA VAL A 289 16.50 -4.58 34.72
C VAL A 289 15.06 -4.75 35.18
N SER A 290 14.33 -3.66 35.33
CA SER A 290 12.92 -3.70 35.72
C SER A 290 12.04 -4.41 34.69
N ARG A 291 10.91 -4.96 35.16
CA ARG A 291 9.90 -5.58 34.29
C ARG A 291 9.36 -4.58 33.27
N ASP A 292 9.11 -3.35 33.69
CA ASP A 292 8.49 -2.33 32.85
C ASP A 292 9.47 -1.86 31.76
N LEU A 293 10.77 -1.80 32.04
CA LEU A 293 11.80 -1.56 31.02
C LEU A 293 11.85 -2.69 29.99
N ARG A 294 11.81 -3.95 30.41
CA ARG A 294 11.74 -5.09 29.46
C ARG A 294 10.50 -5.01 28.56
N VAL A 295 9.35 -4.63 29.11
CA VAL A 295 8.11 -4.47 28.35
C VAL A 295 8.21 -3.28 27.40
N TYR A 296 8.80 -2.16 27.82
CA TYR A 296 9.01 -0.99 26.99
C TYR A 296 9.87 -1.31 25.76
N ILE A 297 11.00 -2.02 25.94
CA ILE A 297 11.88 -2.41 24.84
C ILE A 297 11.18 -3.34 23.84
N GLU A 298 10.36 -4.28 24.32
CA GLU A 298 9.52 -5.10 23.43
C GLU A 298 8.47 -4.26 22.69
N ALA A 299 7.88 -3.26 23.34
CA ALA A 299 6.90 -2.38 22.71
C ALA A 299 7.52 -1.52 21.60
N VAL A 300 8.72 -0.96 21.81
CA VAL A 300 9.47 -0.26 20.75
C VAL A 300 9.75 -1.22 19.59
N ARG A 301 10.07 -2.49 19.85
CA ARG A 301 10.31 -3.49 18.78
C ARG A 301 9.06 -3.72 17.91
N LEU A 302 7.85 -3.63 18.48
CA LEU A 302 6.63 -3.74 17.69
C LEU A 302 6.44 -2.53 16.76
N GLN A 303 6.95 -1.36 17.13
CA GLN A 303 6.86 -0.14 16.32
C GLN A 303 7.80 -0.17 15.10
N THR A 304 8.98 -0.80 15.19
CA THR A 304 10.05 -0.74 14.15
C THR A 304 9.72 -1.44 12.84
N ARG A 305 8.44 -1.61 12.52
CA ARG A 305 7.96 -2.48 11.47
C ARG A 305 7.42 -1.65 10.35
N VAL A 306 7.83 -2.02 9.14
CA VAL A 306 7.46 -1.28 7.95
C VAL A 306 6.21 -1.92 7.35
N LEU A 307 5.12 -1.17 7.31
CA LEU A 307 3.87 -1.58 6.69
C LEU A 307 3.59 -0.69 5.49
N ARG A 308 3.49 -1.30 4.31
CA ARG A 308 2.78 -0.67 3.20
C ARG A 308 1.41 -1.32 3.10
N VAL A 309 0.38 -0.54 3.42
CA VAL A 309 -1.00 -0.99 3.27
C VAL A 309 -1.28 -1.12 1.78
N ALA A 310 -1.46 -2.34 1.29
CA ALA A 310 -2.06 -2.55 -0.03
C ALA A 310 -3.46 -1.93 0.02
N PRO A 311 -3.76 -0.87 -0.75
CA PRO A 311 -5.04 -0.18 -0.63
C PRO A 311 -6.15 -1.18 -0.95
N SER A 312 -7.16 -1.26 -0.07
CA SER A 312 -8.38 -1.99 -0.39
C SER A 312 -8.99 -1.42 -1.68
N PHE A 313 -9.77 -2.21 -2.43
CA PHE A 313 -10.40 -1.71 -3.66
C PHE A 313 -11.20 -0.42 -3.42
N ALA A 314 -11.94 -0.35 -2.30
CA ALA A 314 -12.70 0.83 -1.91
C ALA A 314 -11.78 2.03 -1.58
N SER A 315 -10.66 1.78 -0.88
CA SER A 315 -9.66 2.80 -0.59
C SER A 315 -8.97 3.29 -1.87
N ALA A 316 -8.64 2.41 -2.81
CA ALA A 316 -8.06 2.77 -4.10
C ALA A 316 -9.01 3.65 -4.91
N VAL A 317 -10.30 3.28 -5.00
CA VAL A 317 -11.34 4.11 -5.64
C VAL A 317 -11.44 5.48 -4.97
N LYS A 318 -11.47 5.53 -3.64
CA LYS A 318 -11.53 6.79 -2.89
C LYS A 318 -10.30 7.67 -3.12
N ILE A 319 -9.10 7.08 -3.15
CA ILE A 319 -7.84 7.77 -3.44
C ILE A 319 -7.83 8.35 -4.85
N ILE A 320 -8.23 7.55 -5.85
CA ILE A 320 -8.30 8.01 -7.25
C ILE A 320 -9.30 9.18 -7.37
N ILE A 321 -10.48 9.06 -6.74
CA ILE A 321 -11.46 10.15 -6.75
C ILE A 321 -10.94 11.40 -6.02
N SER A 322 -10.21 11.25 -4.92
CA SER A 322 -9.68 12.41 -4.17
C SER A 322 -8.53 13.10 -4.89
N ASP A 323 -7.65 12.33 -5.53
CA ASP A 323 -6.39 12.83 -6.08
C ASP A 323 -6.52 13.20 -7.57
N GLU A 324 -7.36 12.51 -8.34
CA GLU A 324 -7.55 12.71 -9.80
C GLU A 324 -8.99 13.07 -10.21
N GLY A 325 -9.94 13.07 -9.25
CA GLY A 325 -11.36 13.27 -9.53
C GLY A 325 -12.04 12.04 -10.14
N VAL A 326 -13.35 12.14 -10.42
CA VAL A 326 -14.14 11.03 -11.00
C VAL A 326 -13.61 10.61 -12.37
N SER A 327 -12.99 11.54 -13.13
CA SER A 327 -12.37 11.25 -14.42
C SER A 327 -11.18 10.28 -14.33
N GLY A 328 -10.47 10.23 -13.20
CA GLY A 328 -9.33 9.32 -13.00
C GLY A 328 -9.73 7.84 -13.09
N LEU A 329 -10.98 7.51 -12.76
CA LEU A 329 -11.52 6.14 -12.92
C LEU A 329 -11.63 5.70 -14.38
N TYR A 330 -11.58 6.64 -15.32
CA TYR A 330 -11.66 6.40 -16.76
C TYR A 330 -10.30 6.53 -17.46
N SER A 331 -9.21 6.71 -16.70
CA SER A 331 -7.84 6.74 -17.23
C SER A 331 -7.53 5.44 -17.99
N GLY A 332 -7.15 5.56 -19.27
CA GLY A 332 -6.91 4.42 -20.16
C GLY A 332 -8.13 3.87 -20.90
N LEU A 333 -9.35 4.42 -20.71
CA LEU A 333 -10.56 3.94 -21.41
C LEU A 333 -10.40 3.95 -22.93
N THR A 334 -9.84 5.02 -23.51
CA THR A 334 -9.64 5.12 -24.97
C THR A 334 -8.70 4.04 -25.50
N ALA A 335 -7.64 3.71 -24.76
CA ALA A 335 -6.71 2.64 -25.11
C ALA A 335 -7.37 1.26 -24.93
N SER A 336 -8.17 1.08 -23.88
CA SER A 336 -8.99 -0.12 -23.69
C SER A 336 -9.98 -0.35 -24.83
N VAL A 337 -10.64 0.69 -25.34
CA VAL A 337 -11.56 0.59 -26.49
C VAL A 337 -10.80 0.18 -27.76
N VAL A 338 -9.70 0.87 -28.08
CA VAL A 338 -8.88 0.51 -29.26
C VAL A 338 -8.35 -0.92 -29.15
N ARG A 339 -7.90 -1.32 -27.96
CA ARG A 339 -7.48 -2.69 -27.68
C ARG A 339 -8.60 -3.66 -27.99
N GLN A 340 -9.82 -3.42 -27.53
CA GLN A 340 -10.91 -4.35 -27.79
C GLN A 340 -11.27 -4.44 -29.27
N LEU A 341 -11.21 -3.32 -30.01
CA LEU A 341 -11.46 -3.31 -31.45
C LEU A 341 -10.40 -4.11 -32.22
N THR A 342 -9.12 -3.92 -31.92
CA THR A 342 -8.03 -4.61 -32.62
C THR A 342 -7.91 -6.07 -32.19
N TYR A 343 -7.89 -6.34 -30.89
CA TYR A 343 -7.80 -7.69 -30.34
C TYR A 343 -9.02 -8.54 -30.71
N SER A 344 -10.23 -8.08 -30.37
CA SER A 344 -11.42 -8.91 -30.55
C SER A 344 -11.79 -9.06 -32.02
N GLY A 345 -11.64 -8.01 -32.83
CA GLY A 345 -11.96 -8.06 -34.26
C GLY A 345 -11.12 -9.11 -35.00
N ILE A 346 -9.79 -9.10 -34.78
CA ILE A 346 -8.89 -10.06 -35.43
C ILE A 346 -9.05 -11.46 -34.86
N ARG A 347 -9.22 -11.58 -33.54
CA ARG A 347 -9.46 -12.86 -32.88
C ARG A 347 -10.71 -13.55 -33.43
N PHE A 348 -11.86 -12.88 -33.42
CA PHE A 348 -13.10 -13.50 -33.89
C PHE A 348 -13.07 -13.73 -35.40
N GLY A 349 -12.56 -12.77 -36.19
CA GLY A 349 -12.47 -12.93 -37.64
C GLY A 349 -11.62 -14.12 -38.06
N ILE A 350 -10.44 -14.31 -37.45
CA ILE A 350 -9.58 -15.48 -37.73
C ILE A 350 -10.24 -16.77 -37.24
N TYR A 351 -10.88 -16.75 -36.07
CA TYR A 351 -11.50 -17.95 -35.51
C TYR A 351 -12.65 -18.46 -36.39
N GLU A 352 -13.55 -17.58 -36.84
CA GLU A 352 -14.68 -17.94 -37.70
C GLU A 352 -14.23 -18.43 -39.08
N GLU A 353 -13.26 -17.75 -39.69
CA GLU A 353 -12.71 -18.11 -41.00
C GLU A 353 -11.98 -19.47 -40.98
N LEU A 354 -11.30 -19.81 -39.88
CA LEU A 354 -10.70 -21.13 -39.73
C LEU A 354 -11.76 -22.18 -39.41
N LYS A 355 -12.73 -21.87 -38.55
CA LYS A 355 -13.82 -22.79 -38.20
C LYS A 355 -14.68 -23.14 -39.42
N SER A 356 -14.99 -22.19 -40.30
CA SER A 356 -15.79 -22.44 -41.52
C SER A 356 -15.11 -23.43 -42.48
N LYS A 357 -13.76 -23.44 -42.52
CA LYS A 357 -12.96 -24.35 -43.38
C LYS A 357 -12.89 -25.79 -42.88
N SER A 358 -13.40 -26.07 -41.68
CA SER A 358 -13.28 -27.37 -41.02
C SER A 358 -14.43 -28.35 -41.29
N GLY A 359 -15.47 -27.90 -41.99
CA GLY A 359 -16.69 -28.68 -42.24
C GLY A 359 -17.65 -28.71 -41.05
N PRO A 360 -18.73 -29.51 -41.12
CA PRO A 360 -19.85 -29.47 -40.16
C PRO A 360 -19.53 -30.02 -38.76
N ALA A 361 -18.45 -30.79 -38.60
CA ALA A 361 -18.08 -31.41 -37.32
C ALA A 361 -16.57 -31.34 -37.04
N PRO A 362 -16.02 -30.15 -36.73
CA PRO A 362 -14.61 -30.01 -36.36
C PRO A 362 -14.27 -30.83 -35.11
N SER A 363 -13.12 -31.48 -35.13
CA SER A 363 -12.59 -32.16 -33.95
C SER A 363 -12.27 -31.16 -32.84
N SER A 364 -12.35 -31.60 -31.58
CA SER A 364 -12.02 -30.74 -30.43
C SER A 364 -10.58 -30.22 -30.47
N GLN A 365 -9.65 -31.01 -31.02
CA GLN A 365 -8.26 -30.60 -31.23
C GLN A 365 -8.16 -29.47 -32.27
N TYR A 366 -8.94 -29.53 -33.35
CA TYR A 366 -8.99 -28.47 -34.36
C TYR A 366 -9.57 -27.17 -33.79
N LEU A 367 -10.66 -27.25 -33.03
CA LEU A 367 -11.24 -26.08 -32.36
C LEU A 367 -10.26 -25.45 -31.37
N LEU A 368 -9.50 -26.27 -30.65
CA LEU A 368 -8.50 -25.79 -29.70
C LEU A 368 -7.33 -25.08 -30.40
N THR A 369 -6.77 -25.67 -31.46
CA THR A 369 -5.65 -25.07 -32.20
C THR A 369 -6.06 -23.80 -32.93
N THR A 370 -7.24 -23.76 -33.54
CA THR A 370 -7.78 -22.56 -34.19
C THR A 370 -8.10 -21.45 -33.19
N ALA A 371 -8.67 -21.77 -32.02
CA ALA A 371 -8.88 -20.81 -30.94
C ALA A 371 -7.55 -20.26 -30.37
N TRP A 372 -6.53 -21.11 -30.27
CA TRP A 372 -5.21 -20.68 -29.83
C TRP A 372 -4.55 -19.75 -30.85
N CYS A 373 -4.50 -20.13 -32.13
CA CYS A 373 -3.91 -19.32 -33.20
C CYS A 373 -4.60 -17.97 -33.37
N SER A 374 -5.94 -17.95 -33.33
CA SER A 374 -6.73 -16.72 -33.41
C SER A 374 -6.49 -15.82 -32.19
N GLY A 375 -6.43 -16.38 -30.98
CA GLY A 375 -6.10 -15.63 -29.77
C GLY A 375 -4.68 -15.05 -29.79
N PHE A 376 -3.71 -15.79 -30.32
CA PHE A 376 -2.33 -15.33 -30.49
C PHE A 376 -2.24 -14.18 -31.49
N ALA A 377 -2.86 -14.32 -32.67
CA ALA A 377 -2.87 -13.29 -33.70
C ALA A 377 -3.61 -12.02 -33.24
N GLY A 378 -4.74 -12.19 -32.54
CA GLY A 378 -5.45 -11.08 -31.90
C GLY A 378 -4.57 -10.37 -30.87
N GLY A 379 -3.86 -11.13 -30.02
CA GLY A 379 -2.94 -10.57 -29.03
C GLY A 379 -1.82 -9.75 -29.66
N LEU A 380 -1.27 -10.22 -30.78
CA LEU A 380 -0.23 -9.51 -31.51
C LEU A 380 -0.75 -8.18 -32.08
N ALA A 381 -1.93 -8.21 -32.69
CA ALA A 381 -2.54 -7.02 -33.25
C ALA A 381 -3.02 -6.01 -32.19
N GLY A 382 -3.41 -6.50 -31.01
CA GLY A 382 -3.81 -5.68 -29.87
C GLY A 382 -2.64 -5.12 -29.05
N ASN A 383 -1.41 -5.61 -29.24
CA ASN A 383 -0.32 -5.38 -28.29
C ASN A 383 0.01 -3.88 -28.10
N PHE A 384 0.01 -3.09 -29.17
CA PHE A 384 0.32 -1.66 -29.07
C PHE A 384 -0.69 -0.92 -28.18
N ALA A 385 -1.96 -1.28 -28.27
CA ALA A 385 -3.03 -0.70 -27.46
C ALA A 385 -2.98 -1.21 -26.02
N ASP A 386 -2.56 -2.46 -25.80
CA ASP A 386 -2.28 -3.02 -24.47
C ASP A 386 -1.17 -2.25 -23.76
N VAL A 387 -0.04 -1.99 -24.43
CA VAL A 387 1.08 -1.22 -23.86
C VAL A 387 0.61 0.18 -23.46
N LEU A 388 -0.14 0.86 -24.34
CA LEU A 388 -0.70 2.18 -24.05
C LEU A 388 -1.70 2.15 -22.90
N ASN A 389 -2.56 1.13 -22.85
CA ASN A 389 -3.56 0.98 -21.80
C ASN A 389 -2.92 0.82 -20.41
N VAL A 390 -1.88 0.00 -20.31
CA VAL A 390 -1.11 -0.17 -19.05
C VAL A 390 -0.47 1.13 -18.63
N ARG A 391 0.17 1.85 -19.56
CA ARG A 391 0.81 3.15 -19.23
C ARG A 391 -0.19 4.19 -18.80
N MET A 392 -1.31 4.32 -19.50
CA MET A 392 -2.36 5.29 -19.16
C MET A 392 -3.01 4.98 -17.81
N GLN A 393 -3.15 3.71 -17.42
CA GLN A 393 -3.68 3.33 -16.10
C GLN A 393 -2.65 3.49 -14.98
N HIS A 394 -1.37 3.29 -15.27
CA HIS A 394 -0.28 3.41 -14.30
C HIS A 394 0.27 4.84 -14.18
N ASP A 395 -0.09 5.74 -15.08
CA ASP A 395 0.43 7.11 -15.14
C ASP A 395 0.16 7.90 -13.84
N GLY A 396 -1.02 7.72 -13.25
CA GLY A 396 -1.41 8.37 -11.99
C GLY A 396 -0.50 8.01 -10.82
N SER A 397 0.02 6.78 -10.80
CA SER A 397 0.96 6.30 -9.78
C SER A 397 2.41 6.73 -9.98
N LEU A 398 2.75 7.34 -11.12
CA LEU A 398 4.10 7.87 -11.36
C LEU A 398 4.25 9.28 -10.75
N PRO A 399 5.46 9.66 -10.28
CA PRO A 399 5.77 11.04 -9.91
C PRO A 399 5.52 12.00 -11.07
N SER A 400 5.05 13.24 -10.82
CA SER A 400 4.61 14.18 -11.86
C SER A 400 5.60 14.41 -13.02
N HIS A 401 6.91 14.31 -12.75
CA HIS A 401 7.97 14.50 -13.75
C HIS A 401 8.23 13.26 -14.64
N GLN A 402 7.75 12.08 -14.23
CA GLN A 402 7.83 10.82 -14.99
C GLN A 402 6.52 10.45 -15.67
N ARG A 403 5.43 11.18 -15.37
CA ARG A 403 4.12 10.98 -16.00
C ARG A 403 4.20 11.26 -17.50
N HIS A 404 3.70 10.33 -18.29
CA HIS A 404 3.58 10.47 -19.73
C HIS A 404 2.49 11.48 -20.11
N ASN A 405 1.42 11.58 -19.30
CA ASN A 405 0.27 12.46 -19.47
C ASN A 405 -0.35 12.36 -20.87
N TYR A 406 -0.56 11.13 -21.37
CA TYR A 406 -1.22 10.93 -22.66
C TYR A 406 -2.67 11.41 -22.57
N ARG A 407 -3.07 12.31 -23.48
CA ARG A 407 -4.46 12.83 -23.49
C ARG A 407 -5.49 11.77 -23.88
N HIS A 408 -5.11 10.93 -24.82
CA HIS A 408 -5.90 9.80 -25.32
C HIS A 408 -4.99 8.85 -26.08
N VAL A 409 -5.49 7.66 -26.41
CA VAL A 409 -4.73 6.62 -27.15
C VAL A 409 -4.03 7.16 -28.40
N GLY A 410 -4.67 8.01 -29.21
CA GLY A 410 -4.04 8.59 -30.41
C GLY A 410 -2.82 9.47 -30.13
N ASP A 411 -2.86 10.27 -29.06
CA ASP A 411 -1.72 11.06 -28.60
C ASP A 411 -0.60 10.13 -28.10
N GLY A 412 -0.98 9.10 -27.34
CA GLY A 412 -0.05 8.07 -26.89
C GLY A 412 0.64 7.31 -28.02
N ILE A 413 -0.08 6.94 -29.09
CA ILE A 413 0.51 6.32 -30.29
C ILE A 413 1.56 7.28 -30.89
N LEU A 414 1.17 8.51 -31.23
CA LEU A 414 2.07 9.46 -31.90
C LEU A 414 3.31 9.77 -31.05
N ARG A 415 3.12 10.02 -29.75
CA ARG A 415 4.21 10.34 -28.84
C ARG A 415 5.12 9.15 -28.58
N MET A 416 4.58 7.96 -28.36
CA MET A 416 5.38 6.75 -28.18
C MET A 416 6.23 6.44 -29.42
N ALA A 417 5.66 6.58 -30.62
CA ALA A 417 6.44 6.42 -31.85
C ALA A 417 7.57 7.44 -31.99
N ARG A 418 7.32 8.70 -31.61
CA ARG A 418 8.27 9.80 -31.76
C ARG A 418 9.37 9.80 -30.69
N GLU A 419 9.00 9.52 -29.44
CA GLU A 419 9.88 9.61 -28.28
C GLU A 419 10.67 8.30 -28.06
N GLU A 420 10.08 7.14 -28.35
CA GLU A 420 10.67 5.83 -28.02
C GLU A 420 10.86 4.90 -29.23
N GLY A 421 10.36 5.31 -30.40
CA GLY A 421 10.40 4.52 -31.62
C GLY A 421 9.28 3.47 -31.72
N ILE A 422 9.03 3.01 -32.95
CA ILE A 422 7.96 2.06 -33.28
C ILE A 422 8.15 0.71 -32.56
N GLY A 423 9.39 0.35 -32.23
CA GLY A 423 9.69 -0.87 -31.46
C GLY A 423 9.04 -0.90 -30.06
N ALA A 424 8.71 0.26 -29.49
CA ALA A 424 8.04 0.34 -28.19
C ALA A 424 6.66 -0.33 -28.19
N TYR A 425 5.96 -0.37 -29.33
CA TYR A 425 4.67 -1.05 -29.46
C TYR A 425 4.72 -2.55 -29.28
N MET A 426 5.88 -3.16 -29.51
CA MET A 426 6.07 -4.60 -29.39
C MET A 426 6.57 -5.01 -28.01
N ARG A 427 6.70 -4.08 -27.04
CA ARG A 427 7.08 -4.45 -25.68
C ARG A 427 6.07 -5.43 -25.08
N GLY A 428 6.57 -6.52 -24.51
CA GLY A 428 5.74 -7.55 -23.88
C GLY A 428 4.86 -8.36 -24.83
N TRP A 429 5.10 -8.33 -26.16
CA TRP A 429 4.24 -8.99 -27.14
C TRP A 429 4.08 -10.49 -26.89
N LEU A 430 5.18 -11.22 -26.66
CA LEU A 430 5.15 -12.67 -26.49
C LEU A 430 4.30 -13.13 -25.27
N PRO A 431 4.52 -12.62 -24.04
CA PRO A 431 3.67 -13.01 -22.91
C PRO A 431 2.21 -12.58 -23.08
N ASN A 432 1.95 -11.44 -23.76
CA ASN A 432 0.59 -10.99 -24.05
C ASN A 432 -0.11 -11.92 -25.06
N CYS A 433 0.55 -12.28 -26.16
CA CYS A 433 0.02 -13.20 -27.16
C CYS A 433 -0.24 -14.59 -26.58
N THR A 434 0.69 -15.13 -25.79
CA THR A 434 0.51 -16.44 -25.14
C THR A 434 -0.66 -16.43 -24.17
N ARG A 435 -0.79 -15.38 -23.33
CA ARG A 435 -1.94 -15.22 -22.43
C ARG A 435 -3.25 -15.13 -23.22
N ALA A 436 -3.26 -14.34 -24.30
CA ALA A 436 -4.41 -14.16 -25.17
C ALA A 436 -4.83 -15.46 -25.89
N ALA A 437 -3.86 -16.24 -26.37
CA ALA A 437 -4.07 -17.53 -27.00
C ALA A 437 -4.69 -18.54 -26.01
N THR A 438 -4.10 -18.67 -24.82
CA THR A 438 -4.61 -19.56 -23.77
C THR A 438 -6.00 -19.14 -23.30
N GLN A 439 -6.24 -17.84 -23.13
CA GLN A 439 -7.57 -17.32 -22.76
C GLN A 439 -8.60 -17.63 -23.84
N THR A 440 -8.27 -17.43 -25.11
CA THR A 440 -9.20 -17.66 -26.23
C THR A 440 -9.51 -19.14 -26.40
N ALA A 441 -8.49 -20.00 -26.32
CA ALA A 441 -8.64 -21.44 -26.31
C ALA A 441 -9.55 -21.91 -25.17
N GLY A 442 -9.30 -21.43 -23.95
CA GLY A 442 -10.13 -21.74 -22.79
C GLY A 442 -11.56 -21.25 -22.90
N GLN A 443 -11.80 -20.09 -23.51
CA GLN A 443 -13.14 -19.52 -23.68
C GLN A 443 -13.92 -20.22 -24.80
N LEU A 444 -13.41 -20.19 -26.04
CA LEU A 444 -14.17 -20.60 -27.23
C LEU A 444 -14.30 -22.13 -27.33
N ALA A 445 -13.21 -22.86 -27.11
CA ALA A 445 -13.28 -24.32 -27.19
C ALA A 445 -14.16 -24.91 -26.09
N SER A 446 -14.05 -24.38 -24.86
CA SER A 446 -14.90 -24.84 -23.75
C SER A 446 -16.36 -24.48 -23.97
N TYR A 447 -16.65 -23.27 -24.46
CA TYR A 447 -18.01 -22.87 -24.79
C TYR A 447 -18.65 -23.82 -25.80
N ASP A 448 -17.97 -24.09 -26.93
CA ASP A 448 -18.48 -24.97 -27.97
C ASP A 448 -18.69 -26.41 -27.45
N ILE A 449 -17.74 -26.94 -26.68
CA ILE A 449 -17.83 -28.30 -26.11
C ILE A 449 -18.99 -28.39 -25.09
N ILE A 450 -19.11 -27.41 -24.19
CA ILE A 450 -20.15 -27.38 -23.15
C ILE A 450 -21.53 -27.21 -23.80
N LYS A 451 -21.67 -26.26 -24.73
CA LYS A 451 -22.92 -26.01 -25.45
C LYS A 451 -23.41 -27.27 -26.16
N LYS A 452 -22.53 -27.92 -26.96
CA LYS A 452 -22.85 -29.19 -27.63
C LYS A 452 -23.24 -30.29 -26.64
N SER A 453 -22.52 -30.39 -25.52
CA SER A 453 -22.81 -31.40 -24.49
C SER A 453 -24.18 -31.19 -23.83
N ILE A 454 -24.55 -29.94 -23.52
CA ILE A 454 -25.84 -29.61 -22.92
C ILE A 454 -26.98 -29.88 -23.90
N LEU A 455 -26.85 -29.48 -25.16
CA LEU A 455 -27.86 -29.69 -26.20
C LEU A 455 -28.07 -31.19 -26.46
N ASN A 456 -26.99 -31.97 -26.59
CA ASN A 456 -27.07 -33.41 -26.80
C ASN A 456 -27.69 -34.16 -25.60
N TYR A 457 -27.37 -33.74 -24.37
CA TYR A 457 -27.88 -34.37 -23.16
C TYR A 457 -29.37 -34.06 -22.95
N ARG A 458 -29.78 -32.79 -23.13
CA ARG A 458 -31.17 -32.37 -22.93
C ARG A 458 -32.07 -32.66 -24.12
N LYS A 459 -31.52 -32.90 -25.32
CA LYS A 459 -32.25 -33.00 -26.58
C LYS A 459 -33.17 -31.78 -26.80
N THR A 460 -32.64 -30.59 -26.51
CA THR A 460 -33.35 -29.32 -26.62
C THR A 460 -32.71 -28.46 -27.70
N GLU A 461 -33.51 -27.59 -28.31
CA GLU A 461 -33.01 -26.51 -29.16
C GLU A 461 -32.19 -25.49 -28.36
N GLU A 462 -31.45 -24.66 -29.09
CA GLU A 462 -30.66 -23.59 -28.50
C GLU A 462 -31.56 -22.55 -27.83
N THR A 463 -31.39 -22.36 -26.51
CA THR A 463 -32.11 -21.36 -25.73
C THR A 463 -31.14 -20.36 -25.08
N PRO A 464 -31.57 -19.13 -24.81
CA PRO A 464 -30.74 -18.14 -24.10
C PRO A 464 -30.22 -18.65 -22.74
N ALA A 465 -30.97 -19.53 -22.06
CA ALA A 465 -30.53 -20.15 -20.82
C ALA A 465 -29.36 -21.12 -21.01
N VAL A 466 -29.35 -21.90 -22.11
CA VAL A 466 -28.24 -22.79 -22.48
C VAL A 466 -27.01 -21.98 -22.87
N GLN A 467 -27.19 -20.88 -23.61
CA GLN A 467 -26.10 -19.96 -23.97
C GLN A 467 -25.48 -19.33 -22.73
N ALA A 468 -26.29 -18.77 -21.82
CA ALA A 468 -25.82 -18.14 -20.59
C ALA A 468 -25.08 -19.13 -19.67
N THR A 469 -25.60 -20.35 -19.53
CA THR A 469 -24.98 -21.40 -18.69
C THR A 469 -23.66 -21.87 -19.30
N SER A 470 -23.62 -22.09 -20.62
CA SER A 470 -22.40 -22.45 -21.35
C SER A 470 -21.34 -21.35 -21.25
N ALA A 471 -21.74 -20.08 -21.40
CA ALA A 471 -20.84 -18.93 -21.30
C ALA A 471 -20.25 -18.78 -19.88
N PHE A 472 -21.05 -19.01 -18.84
CA PHE A 472 -20.59 -19.01 -17.45
C PHE A 472 -19.54 -20.09 -17.19
N LEU A 473 -19.85 -21.34 -17.57
CA LEU A 473 -18.93 -22.47 -17.38
C LEU A 473 -17.65 -22.31 -18.20
N ALA A 474 -17.74 -21.80 -19.43
CA ALA A 474 -16.59 -21.48 -20.25
C ALA A 474 -15.72 -20.39 -19.60
N ALA A 475 -16.32 -19.37 -18.97
CA ALA A 475 -15.59 -18.35 -18.26
C ALA A 475 -14.84 -18.90 -17.03
N VAL A 476 -15.45 -19.82 -16.26
CA VAL A 476 -14.80 -20.50 -15.13
C VAL A 476 -13.58 -21.30 -15.61
N ILE A 477 -13.72 -22.09 -16.69
CA ILE A 477 -12.61 -22.87 -17.25
C ILE A 477 -11.51 -21.95 -17.77
N ALA A 478 -11.87 -20.92 -18.53
CA ALA A 478 -10.91 -19.96 -19.08
C ALA A 478 -10.06 -19.33 -17.98
N VAL A 479 -10.69 -18.82 -16.91
CA VAL A 479 -9.97 -18.21 -15.77
C VAL A 479 -9.08 -19.22 -15.09
N THR A 480 -9.55 -20.45 -14.90
CA THR A 480 -8.77 -21.51 -14.23
C THR A 480 -7.52 -21.87 -15.01
N VAL A 481 -7.61 -21.95 -16.35
CA VAL A 481 -6.46 -22.25 -17.22
C VAL A 481 -5.50 -21.05 -17.32
N THR A 482 -6.01 -19.81 -17.27
CA THR A 482 -5.15 -18.62 -17.35
C THR A 482 -4.54 -18.19 -16.03
N ASN A 483 -5.14 -18.54 -14.89
CA ASN A 483 -4.68 -18.09 -13.57
C ASN A 483 -3.19 -18.39 -13.28
N PRO A 484 -2.64 -19.60 -13.56
CA PRO A 484 -1.21 -19.82 -13.34
C PRO A 484 -0.32 -18.91 -14.20
N LEU A 485 -0.73 -18.57 -15.43
CA LEU A 485 0.01 -17.62 -16.27
C LEU A 485 -0.05 -16.20 -15.70
N ASP A 486 -1.21 -15.79 -15.17
CA ASP A 486 -1.39 -14.48 -14.55
C ASP A 486 -0.55 -14.36 -13.25
N VAL A 487 -0.50 -15.42 -12.43
CA VAL A 487 0.35 -15.48 -11.22
C VAL A 487 1.83 -15.41 -11.58
N LEU A 488 2.28 -16.20 -12.56
CA LEU A 488 3.69 -16.20 -13.00
C LEU A 488 4.09 -14.86 -13.61
N LYS A 489 3.23 -14.26 -14.43
CA LYS A 489 3.47 -12.92 -15.01
C LYS A 489 3.62 -11.88 -13.91
N THR A 490 2.73 -11.90 -12.91
CA THR A 490 2.77 -10.94 -11.80
C THR A 490 4.06 -11.10 -11.00
N ARG A 491 4.44 -12.32 -10.64
CA ARG A 491 5.69 -12.59 -9.90
C ARG A 491 6.95 -12.20 -10.67
N ALA A 492 6.99 -12.52 -11.97
CA ALA A 492 8.11 -12.15 -12.84
C ALA A 492 8.20 -10.62 -13.06
N MET A 493 7.08 -9.92 -13.00
CA MET A 493 7.05 -8.45 -13.05
C MET A 493 7.39 -7.78 -11.71
N SER A 494 7.24 -8.49 -10.59
CA SER A 494 7.53 -7.99 -9.25
C SER A 494 8.94 -8.34 -8.72
N SER A 495 9.63 -9.33 -9.28
CA SER A 495 10.98 -9.73 -8.83
C SER A 495 12.06 -8.78 -9.34
N ILE A 496 12.66 -8.00 -8.42
CA ILE A 496 13.82 -7.13 -8.65
C ILE A 496 15.12 -7.97 -8.63
N SER A 497 15.25 -8.94 -9.54
CA SER A 497 16.51 -9.67 -9.72
C SER A 497 17.13 -9.29 -11.07
N PRO A 498 18.39 -8.82 -11.11
CA PRO A 498 19.09 -8.49 -12.36
C PRO A 498 19.19 -9.68 -13.32
N ASP A 499 19.13 -10.90 -12.77
CA ASP A 499 19.10 -12.13 -13.52
C ASP A 499 17.65 -12.56 -13.74
N GLY A 500 17.13 -12.27 -14.93
CA GLY A 500 15.78 -12.67 -15.36
C GLY A 500 15.60 -14.18 -15.26
N THR A 501 15.13 -14.66 -14.11
CA THR A 501 14.75 -16.06 -13.94
C THR A 501 13.52 -16.34 -14.80
N GLY A 502 13.67 -17.18 -15.81
CA GLY A 502 12.59 -17.48 -16.76
C GLY A 502 11.34 -18.05 -16.05
N MET A 503 10.16 -17.91 -16.66
CA MET A 503 8.85 -18.32 -16.10
C MET A 503 8.84 -19.73 -15.47
N VAL A 504 9.67 -20.65 -15.98
CA VAL A 504 9.81 -22.03 -15.48
C VAL A 504 10.50 -22.08 -14.12
N ALA A 505 11.51 -21.24 -13.88
CA ALA A 505 12.19 -21.16 -12.60
C ALA A 505 11.27 -20.56 -11.52
N THR A 506 10.52 -19.50 -11.86
CA THR A 506 9.50 -18.91 -10.99
C THR A 506 8.39 -19.91 -10.64
N ALA A 507 7.94 -20.72 -11.61
CA ALA A 507 6.94 -21.76 -11.38
C ALA A 507 7.47 -22.89 -10.48
N ARG A 508 8.73 -23.29 -10.67
CA ARG A 508 9.38 -24.31 -9.84
C ARG A 508 9.52 -23.84 -8.40
N GLU A 509 9.92 -22.59 -8.19
CA GLU A 509 10.04 -22.04 -6.84
C GLU A 509 8.67 -21.86 -6.18
N ALA A 510 7.66 -21.35 -6.91
CA ALA A 510 6.28 -21.26 -6.43
C ALA A 510 5.72 -22.62 -5.96
N PHE A 511 6.01 -23.68 -6.73
CA PHE A 511 5.62 -25.03 -6.35
C PHE A 511 6.35 -25.54 -5.10
N ARG A 512 7.63 -25.16 -4.93
CA ARG A 512 8.45 -25.58 -3.78
C ARG A 512 8.04 -24.86 -2.49
N THR A 513 7.69 -23.59 -2.57
CA THR A 513 7.38 -22.75 -1.40
C THR A 513 5.92 -22.84 -0.96
N GLU A 514 4.98 -22.90 -1.91
CA GLU A 514 3.54 -22.79 -1.63
C GLU A 514 2.77 -24.08 -1.92
N GLY A 515 3.44 -25.10 -2.47
CA GLY A 515 2.79 -26.34 -2.90
C GLY A 515 1.80 -26.14 -4.05
N PRO A 516 1.02 -27.17 -4.44
CA PRO A 516 0.15 -27.12 -5.63
C PRO A 516 -0.95 -26.05 -5.61
N ALA A 517 -1.25 -25.45 -4.45
CA ALA A 517 -2.28 -24.43 -4.29
C ALA A 517 -1.92 -23.06 -4.91
N TRP A 518 -0.64 -22.83 -5.25
CA TRP A 518 -0.19 -21.55 -5.84
C TRP A 518 -0.95 -21.19 -7.13
N ILE A 519 -1.39 -22.20 -7.88
CA ILE A 519 -2.13 -22.06 -9.14
C ILE A 519 -3.48 -21.34 -8.95
N PHE A 520 -4.05 -21.37 -7.75
CA PHE A 520 -5.35 -20.75 -7.43
C PHE A 520 -5.23 -19.41 -6.69
N ARG A 521 -4.01 -18.94 -6.38
CA ARG A 521 -3.85 -17.61 -5.78
C ARG A 521 -4.35 -16.55 -6.76
N GLY A 522 -5.18 -15.62 -6.26
CA GLY A 522 -5.79 -14.57 -7.07
C GLY A 522 -6.93 -15.04 -7.99
N TRP A 523 -7.40 -16.29 -7.91
CA TRP A 523 -8.43 -16.80 -8.81
C TRP A 523 -9.76 -16.02 -8.70
N VAL A 524 -10.22 -15.73 -7.47
CA VAL A 524 -11.47 -14.98 -7.23
C VAL A 524 -11.44 -13.58 -7.87
N PRO A 525 -10.44 -12.71 -7.61
CA PRO A 525 -10.36 -11.41 -8.27
C PRO A 525 -10.19 -11.53 -9.78
N SER A 526 -9.46 -12.53 -10.29
CA SER A 526 -9.38 -12.83 -11.73
C SER A 526 -10.75 -13.17 -12.33
N PHE A 527 -11.56 -13.98 -11.65
CA PHE A 527 -12.89 -14.35 -12.09
C PHE A 527 -13.86 -13.16 -12.08
N LEU A 528 -13.86 -12.35 -11.01
CA LEU A 528 -14.70 -11.15 -10.92
C LEU A 528 -14.41 -10.15 -12.05
N ARG A 529 -13.17 -10.12 -12.54
CA ARG A 529 -12.77 -9.29 -13.68
C ARG A 529 -13.14 -9.92 -15.03
N VAL A 530 -12.82 -11.19 -15.26
CA VAL A 530 -12.89 -11.83 -16.59
C VAL A 530 -14.25 -12.49 -16.84
N GLY A 531 -14.89 -13.01 -15.81
CA GLY A 531 -16.16 -13.73 -15.87
C GLY A 531 -17.28 -12.90 -16.47
N PRO A 532 -17.67 -11.77 -15.86
CA PRO A 532 -18.73 -10.91 -16.37
C PRO A 532 -18.47 -10.42 -17.80
N HIS A 533 -17.22 -10.04 -18.09
CA HIS A 533 -16.80 -9.64 -19.43
C HIS A 533 -17.02 -10.74 -20.47
N THR A 534 -16.61 -11.97 -20.16
CA THR A 534 -16.74 -13.11 -21.09
C THR A 534 -18.21 -13.45 -21.36
N MET A 535 -19.04 -13.44 -20.32
CA MET A 535 -20.48 -13.68 -20.45
C MET A 535 -21.14 -12.62 -21.34
N CYS A 536 -20.84 -11.35 -21.13
CA CYS A 536 -21.38 -10.27 -21.98
C CYS A 536 -20.91 -10.42 -23.42
N GLN A 537 -19.62 -10.71 -23.63
CA GLN A 537 -19.02 -10.81 -24.96
C GLN A 537 -19.63 -11.95 -25.79
N ILE A 538 -19.76 -13.15 -25.22
CA ILE A 538 -20.31 -14.32 -25.92
C ILE A 538 -21.79 -14.12 -26.24
N ASN A 539 -22.60 -13.69 -25.26
CA ASN A 539 -24.03 -13.47 -25.49
C ASN A 539 -24.28 -12.37 -26.53
N THR A 540 -23.49 -11.29 -26.52
CA THR A 540 -23.62 -10.21 -27.53
C THR A 540 -23.24 -10.71 -28.93
N HIS A 541 -22.22 -11.56 -29.02
CA HIS A 541 -21.81 -12.16 -30.28
C HIS A 541 -22.92 -13.04 -30.87
N GLU A 542 -23.50 -13.94 -30.08
CA GLU A 542 -24.60 -14.82 -30.50
C GLU A 542 -25.83 -14.01 -30.94
N ILE A 543 -26.23 -13.00 -30.18
CA ILE A 543 -27.32 -12.09 -30.56
C ILE A 543 -27.02 -11.43 -31.92
N THR A 544 -25.78 -11.00 -32.14
CA THR A 544 -25.39 -10.33 -33.40
C THR A 544 -25.43 -11.28 -34.60
N VAL A 545 -25.03 -12.54 -34.41
CA VAL A 545 -25.12 -13.58 -35.46
C VAL A 545 -26.58 -13.84 -35.83
N VAL A 546 -27.45 -14.01 -34.82
CA VAL A 546 -28.90 -14.21 -35.02
C VAL A 546 -29.55 -13.01 -35.73
N TYR A 547 -29.24 -11.78 -35.32
CA TYR A 547 -29.83 -10.57 -35.91
C TYR A 547 -29.36 -10.26 -37.34
N LYS A 548 -28.13 -10.65 -37.70
CA LYS A 548 -27.58 -10.36 -39.04
C LYS A 548 -27.98 -11.37 -40.11
N GLY A 549 -28.69 -12.45 -39.76
CA GLY A 549 -29.01 -13.53 -40.69
C GLY A 549 -27.75 -14.17 -41.31
N LEU A 550 -26.60 -14.00 -40.66
CA LEU A 550 -25.40 -14.76 -41.00
C LEU A 550 -25.71 -16.21 -40.65
N PRO A 551 -25.33 -17.19 -41.49
CA PRO A 551 -25.67 -18.58 -41.22
C PRO A 551 -25.13 -18.94 -39.83
N THR A 552 -26.04 -19.10 -38.88
CA THR A 552 -25.81 -20.01 -37.76
C THR A 552 -25.44 -21.33 -38.41
N SER A 553 -24.53 -22.09 -37.83
CA SER A 553 -24.14 -23.41 -38.34
C SER A 553 -25.27 -24.45 -38.21
N GLU A 554 -26.51 -24.04 -38.42
CA GLU A 554 -27.79 -24.75 -38.27
C GLU A 554 -28.66 -24.59 -39.52
N ALA A 555 -28.04 -24.55 -40.71
CA ALA A 555 -28.73 -24.95 -41.93
C ALA A 555 -28.18 -26.32 -42.33
N GLU A 556 -28.99 -27.35 -42.07
CA GLU A 556 -28.73 -28.79 -42.29
C GLU A 556 -27.83 -29.43 -41.24
N TRP A 557 -28.43 -30.01 -40.19
CA TRP A 557 -28.38 -31.44 -39.81
C TRP A 557 -29.40 -31.72 -38.70
#